data_AF-A0A9Y4NW52-F1
#
_entry.id   AF-A0A9Y4NW52-F1
#
_cell.length_a   1.000
_cell.length_b   1.000
_cell.length_c   1.000
_cell.angle_alpha   90.00
_cell.angle_beta   90.00
_cell.angle_gamma   90.00
#
_symmetry.space_group_name_H-M   'P 1'
#
loop_
_entity.id
_entity.type
_entity.pdbx_description
1 polymer ?
#
loop_
_entity_poly.entity_id
_entity_poly.type
_entity_poly.pdbx_seq_one_letter_code
_entity_poly.pdbx_strand_id
1 'polypeptide(L)'
;MSDAMAVLHKLQTGLDVNVKFTGVRVFEYTPECIVFDLLDIPLYHGWLVDPQMHDIVKAVGNCSYNQLVEKIISCKQSDNSELAGEGECFLFTPQAS
;
A
#
# COMPACT_ATOMS: atom_id res chain seq x y z
N MET A 1 -10.10 24.39 3.81
CA MET A 1 -10.56 24.74 2.44
C MET A 1 -9.41 24.98 1.46
N SER A 2 -8.19 25.33 1.91
CA SER A 2 -7.04 25.52 1.00
C SER A 2 -6.39 24.21 0.53
N ASP A 3 -6.53 23.12 1.30
CA ASP A 3 -5.81 21.86 1.03
C ASP A 3 -6.27 21.21 -0.29
N ALA A 4 -7.58 21.24 -0.57
CA ALA A 4 -8.12 20.71 -1.83
C ALA A 4 -7.59 21.45 -3.08
N MET A 5 -7.43 22.79 -2.99
CA MET A 5 -6.89 23.59 -4.09
C MET A 5 -5.39 23.36 -4.30
N ALA A 6 -4.63 23.08 -3.23
CA ALA A 6 -3.23 22.72 -3.34
C ALA A 6 -3.03 21.32 -3.94
N VAL A 7 -3.94 20.39 -3.63
CA VAL A 7 -3.94 19.01 -4.14
C VAL A 7 -4.30 18.94 -5.62
N LEU A 8 -5.16 19.84 -6.12
CA LEU A 8 -5.58 19.87 -7.52
C LEU A 8 -4.41 19.89 -8.51
N HIS A 9 -3.34 20.62 -8.18
CA HIS A 9 -2.12 20.61 -8.98
C HIS A 9 -1.37 19.28 -8.91
N LYS A 10 -1.38 18.60 -7.76
CA LYS A 10 -0.76 17.26 -7.60
C LYS A 10 -1.49 16.20 -8.41
N LEU A 11 -2.82 16.24 -8.51
CA LEU A 11 -3.59 15.33 -9.36
C LEU A 11 -3.14 15.39 -10.83
N GLN A 12 -2.67 16.55 -11.28
CA GLN A 12 -2.21 16.75 -12.64
C GLN A 12 -0.80 16.18 -12.90
N THR A 13 0.05 16.16 -11.88
CA THR A 13 1.43 15.66 -11.97
C THR A 13 1.60 14.21 -11.54
N GLY A 14 0.64 13.68 -10.76
CA GLY A 14 0.71 12.36 -10.15
C GLY A 14 0.30 12.41 -8.68
N LEU A 15 -0.57 11.48 -8.29
CA LEU A 15 -1.08 11.36 -6.94
C LEU A 15 -0.32 10.26 -6.19
N ASP A 16 0.37 10.62 -5.11
CA ASP A 16 0.97 9.65 -4.21
C ASP A 16 -0.09 9.12 -3.23
N VAL A 17 -0.45 7.85 -3.38
CA VAL A 17 -1.32 7.14 -2.44
C VAL A 17 -0.54 6.05 -1.73
N ASN A 18 -0.73 5.94 -0.42
CA ASN A 18 -0.19 4.83 0.36
C ASN A 18 -1.33 3.91 0.78
N VAL A 19 -1.37 2.72 0.19
CA VAL A 19 -2.46 1.76 0.41
C VAL A 19 -2.20 0.90 1.65
N LYS A 20 -3.28 0.38 2.24
CA LYS A 20 -3.21 -0.68 3.24
C LYS A 20 -3.86 -1.94 2.69
N PHE A 21 -3.23 -3.08 2.94
CA PHE A 21 -3.66 -4.35 2.37
C PHE A 21 -4.89 -4.97 3.04
N THR A 22 -5.46 -4.28 4.02
CA THR A 22 -6.56 -4.76 4.87
C THR A 22 -7.94 -4.58 4.22
N GLY A 23 -8.05 -3.79 3.16
CA GLY A 23 -9.30 -3.65 2.43
C GLY A 23 -9.19 -2.72 1.24
N VAL A 24 -10.04 -2.92 0.23
CA VAL A 24 -9.94 -2.27 -1.10
C VAL A 24 -10.12 -0.75 -1.10
N ARG A 25 -10.55 -0.17 0.02
CA ARG A 25 -10.76 1.28 0.20
C ARG A 25 -9.87 1.86 1.29
N VAL A 26 -8.93 1.06 1.81
CA VAL A 26 -8.16 1.45 2.99
C VAL A 26 -6.85 2.05 2.53
N PHE A 27 -6.77 3.38 2.62
CA PHE A 27 -5.56 4.14 2.34
C PHE A 27 -5.07 4.82 3.62
N GLU A 28 -3.80 5.19 3.66
CA GLU A 28 -3.32 6.16 4.63
C GLU A 28 -3.98 7.51 4.34
N TYR A 29 -4.32 8.23 5.41
CA TYR A 29 -4.92 9.55 5.29
C TYR A 29 -3.89 10.52 4.73
N THR A 30 -4.06 10.90 3.46
CA THR A 30 -3.30 11.96 2.83
C THR A 30 -4.22 13.11 2.46
N PRO A 31 -3.73 14.37 2.46
CA PRO A 31 -4.52 15.53 2.05
C PRO A 31 -5.15 15.36 0.68
N GLU A 32 -4.51 14.58 -0.19
CA GLU A 32 -4.94 14.39 -1.55
C GLU A 32 -6.20 13.50 -1.67
N CYS A 33 -6.35 12.50 -0.79
CA CYS A 33 -7.55 11.66 -0.75
C CYS A 33 -8.82 12.45 -0.43
N ILE A 34 -8.69 13.56 0.32
CA ILE A 34 -9.83 14.44 0.68
C ILE A 34 -10.52 15.00 -0.56
N VAL A 35 -9.80 15.23 -1.66
CA VAL A 35 -10.42 15.72 -2.91
C VAL A 35 -11.37 14.69 -3.50
N PHE A 36 -11.04 13.40 -3.40
CA PHE A 36 -11.92 12.33 -3.87
C PHE A 36 -13.17 12.18 -2.99
N ASP A 37 -13.00 12.31 -1.67
CA ASP A 37 -14.13 12.34 -0.74
C ASP A 37 -15.05 13.55 -0.99
N LEU A 38 -14.49 14.73 -1.29
CA LEU A 38 -15.25 15.94 -1.62
C LEU A 38 -15.98 15.85 -2.96
N LEU A 39 -15.41 15.13 -3.94
CA LEU A 39 -16.01 14.92 -5.26
C LEU A 39 -16.98 13.73 -5.29
N ASP A 40 -17.16 13.04 -4.16
CA ASP A 40 -17.94 11.80 -4.05
C ASP A 40 -17.47 10.70 -5.04
N ILE A 41 -16.16 10.65 -5.28
CA ILE A 41 -15.52 9.64 -6.14
C ILE A 41 -14.82 8.62 -5.26
N PRO A 42 -15.33 7.39 -5.14
CA PRO A 42 -14.70 6.38 -4.32
C PRO A 42 -13.39 5.86 -4.97
N LEU A 43 -12.29 5.96 -4.23
CA LEU A 43 -11.01 5.34 -4.60
C LEU A 43 -10.98 3.87 -4.17
N TYR A 44 -10.49 3.02 -5.08
CA TYR A 44 -10.32 1.59 -4.84
C TYR A 44 -8.92 1.14 -5.24
N HIS A 45 -8.38 0.16 -4.53
CA HIS A 45 -7.19 -0.58 -4.91
C HIS A 45 -7.43 -2.09 -4.80
N GLY A 46 -6.81 -2.87 -5.70
CA GLY A 46 -6.88 -4.33 -5.68
C GLY A 46 -5.75 -5.00 -4.87
N TRP A 47 -4.91 -4.20 -4.21
CA TRP A 47 -3.75 -4.72 -3.49
C TRP A 47 -4.17 -5.24 -2.11
N LEU A 48 -4.70 -6.46 -2.10
CA LEU A 48 -5.11 -7.17 -0.91
C LEU A 48 -4.17 -8.34 -0.65
N VAL A 49 -3.96 -8.66 0.63
CA VAL A 49 -3.32 -9.92 1.00
C VAL A 49 -4.37 -11.02 0.97
N ASP A 50 -4.00 -12.18 0.42
CA ASP A 50 -4.84 -13.36 0.46
C ASP A 50 -4.99 -13.84 1.92
N PRO A 51 -6.22 -13.88 2.48
CA PRO A 51 -6.44 -14.35 3.85
C PRO A 51 -6.02 -15.82 4.05
N GLN A 52 -5.88 -16.63 2.99
CA GLN A 52 -5.39 -18.00 3.10
C GLN A 52 -3.90 -18.06 3.45
N MET A 53 -3.15 -17.01 3.16
CA MET A 53 -1.71 -16.96 3.40
C MET A 53 -1.40 -16.36 4.77
N HIS A 54 -1.65 -17.13 5.82
CA HIS A 54 -1.54 -16.69 7.22
C HIS A 54 -0.17 -16.07 7.57
N ASP A 55 0.92 -16.57 6.98
CA ASP A 55 2.26 -16.04 7.18
C ASP A 55 2.37 -14.61 6.65
N ILE A 56 1.91 -14.38 5.41
CA ILE A 56 1.87 -13.05 4.80
C ILE A 56 0.90 -12.12 5.52
N VAL A 57 -0.29 -12.59 5.90
CA VAL A 57 -1.25 -11.80 6.67
C VAL A 57 -0.64 -11.34 7.99
N LYS A 58 0.13 -12.19 8.66
CA LYS A 58 0.83 -11.87 9.90
C LYS A 58 2.02 -10.95 9.68
N ALA A 59 2.77 -11.14 8.59
CA ALA A 59 3.91 -10.31 8.22
C ALA A 59 3.46 -8.89 7.82
N VAL A 60 2.40 -8.77 7.02
CA VAL A 60 1.83 -7.49 6.57
C VAL A 60 1.01 -6.83 7.68
N GLY A 61 0.14 -7.58 8.35
CA GLY A 61 -0.74 -7.06 9.40
C GLY A 61 -1.50 -5.80 8.97
N ASN A 62 -1.38 -4.75 9.79
CA ASN A 62 -1.98 -3.42 9.53
C ASN A 62 -0.99 -2.42 8.90
N CYS A 63 0.14 -2.89 8.37
CA CYS A 63 1.13 -2.03 7.76
C CYS A 63 0.62 -1.45 6.42
N SER A 64 1.00 -0.21 6.14
CA SER A 64 0.85 0.38 4.82
C SER A 64 1.93 -0.15 3.87
N TYR A 65 1.82 0.14 2.57
CA TYR A 65 2.87 -0.20 1.61
C TYR A 65 4.25 0.33 2.02
N ASN A 66 4.37 1.61 2.37
CA ASN A 66 5.66 2.20 2.78
C ASN A 66 6.27 1.48 3.98
N GLN A 67 5.47 1.21 5.01
CA GLN A 67 5.89 0.48 6.22
C GLN A 67 6.30 -0.97 5.89
N LEU A 68 5.59 -1.62 4.98
CA LEU A 68 5.90 -2.98 4.55
C LEU A 68 7.25 -3.04 3.83
N VAL A 69 7.52 -2.09 2.94
CA VAL A 69 8.81 -1.98 2.25
C VAL A 69 9.96 -1.78 3.24
N GLU A 70 9.82 -0.87 4.20
CA GLU A 70 10.83 -0.65 5.25
C GLU A 70 11.06 -1.92 6.09
N LYS A 71 9.98 -2.65 6.40
CA LYS A 71 10.04 -3.92 7.12
C LYS A 71 10.78 -4.99 6.31
N ILE A 72 10.51 -5.11 5.02
CA ILE A 72 11.21 -6.05 4.12
C ILE A 72 12.70 -5.72 4.04
N ILE A 73 13.07 -4.44 3.93
CA ILE A 73 14.48 -4.01 3.92
C ILE A 73 15.15 -4.40 5.25
N SER A 74 14.50 -4.12 6.37
CA SER A 74 15.01 -4.47 7.70
C SER A 74 15.18 -5.98 7.88
N CYS A 75 14.22 -6.78 7.42
CA CYS A 75 14.27 -8.24 7.44
C CYS A 75 15.37 -8.80 6.52
N LYS A 76 15.64 -8.18 5.36
CA LYS A 76 16.73 -8.59 4.47
C LYS A 76 18.11 -8.26 5.01
N GLN A 77 18.24 -7.18 5.78
CA GLN A 77 19.52 -6.77 6.40
C GLN A 77 19.86 -7.58 7.65
N SER A 78 18.87 -8.23 8.26
CA SER A 78 19.08 -9.16 9.37
C SER A 78 19.08 -10.58 8.82
N ASP A 79 20.26 -11.20 8.67
CA ASP A 79 20.43 -12.60 8.27
C ASP A 79 19.79 -13.56 9.30
N ASN A 80 18.46 -13.67 9.28
CA ASN A 80 17.71 -14.62 10.09
C ASN A 80 16.99 -15.59 9.16
N SER A 81 17.45 -16.84 9.15
CA SER A 81 17.14 -17.89 8.17
C SER A 81 15.70 -18.42 8.19
N GLU A 82 14.75 -17.71 8.80
CA GLU A 82 13.33 -18.10 8.89
C GLU A 82 12.39 -17.18 8.09
N LEU A 83 12.83 -16.01 7.61
CA LEU A 83 11.99 -15.03 6.88
C LEU A 83 12.23 -14.99 5.36
N ALA A 84 13.17 -15.78 4.85
CA ALA A 84 13.55 -15.78 3.43
C ALA A 84 12.43 -16.28 2.49
N GLY A 85 11.44 -17.02 3.00
CA GLY A 85 10.30 -17.49 2.21
C GLY A 85 9.21 -16.43 1.97
N GLU A 86 9.11 -15.41 2.82
CA GLU A 86 8.02 -14.42 2.75
C GLU A 86 8.26 -13.36 1.67
N GLY A 87 9.53 -13.10 1.33
CA GLY A 87 9.92 -12.09 0.34
C GLY A 87 9.77 -12.52 -1.12
N GLU A 88 9.73 -13.83 -1.40
CA GLU A 88 9.62 -14.34 -2.78
C GLU A 88 8.19 -14.29 -3.34
N CYS A 89 7.17 -14.31 -2.48
CA CYS A 89 5.78 -14.27 -2.93
C CYS A 89 5.37 -12.88 -3.46
N PHE A 90 5.96 -11.80 -2.95
CA PHE A 90 5.63 -10.43 -3.37
C PHE A 90 6.24 -10.00 -4.71
N LEU A 91 7.18 -10.78 -5.27
CA LEU A 91 7.86 -10.46 -6.53
C LEU A 91 7.21 -11.11 -7.76
N PHE A 92 6.24 -12.01 -7.58
CA PHE A 92 5.50 -12.65 -8.68
C PHE A 92 4.15 -11.98 -8.93
N THR A 93 4.14 -10.69 -9.29
CA THR A 93 3.12 -10.21 -10.23
C THR A 93 3.71 -10.33 -11.64
N PRO A 94 3.16 -11.19 -12.52
CA PRO A 94 3.65 -11.35 -13.88
C PRO A 94 3.53 -10.01 -14.60
N GLN A 95 4.60 -9.58 -15.27
CA GLN A 95 4.48 -8.59 -16.31
C GLN A 95 3.46 -9.11 -17.33
N ALA A 96 2.35 -8.39 -17.46
CA ALA A 96 1.36 -8.62 -18.49
C ALA A 96 2.04 -8.47 -19.86
N SER A 97 1.89 -9.51 -20.69
CA SER A 97 2.30 -9.56 -22.09
C SER A 97 1.50 -8.62 -22.98
#